data_AF-A0A4S2H6L2-F1
#
_entry.id   AF-A0A4S2H6L2-F1
#
_cell.length_a   1.000
_cell.length_b   1.000
_cell.length_c   1.000
_cell.angle_alpha   90.00
_cell.angle_beta   90.00
_cell.angle_gamma   90.00
#
_symmetry.space_group_name_H-M   'P 1'
#
loop_
_entity.id
_entity.type
_entity.pdbx_description
1 polymer ?
#
loop_
_entity_poly.entity_id
_entity_poly.type
_entity_poly.pdbx_seq_one_letter_code
_entity_poly.pdbx_strand_id
1 'polypeptide(L)'
;MVELIEILFDSRVFMKVDAVIGFVLFGVFIYFYFSKEGRDERGRGILATATLVSYFVLFIALNIFPYFLSWMMLNIIRLVNGLQFMYNIILLSADIAFLILKKIR
;
A
#
# COMPACT_ATOMS: atom_id res chain seq x y z
N MET A 1 2.59 -5.98 -25.27
CA MET A 1 3.03 -5.59 -23.91
C MET A 1 1.87 -5.10 -23.04
N VAL A 2 0.92 -4.32 -23.57
CA VAL A 2 -0.31 -3.92 -22.85
C VAL A 2 -1.23 -5.12 -22.54
N GLU A 3 -1.34 -6.08 -23.46
CA GLU A 3 -2.16 -7.29 -23.27
C GLU A 3 -1.75 -8.14 -22.06
N LEU A 4 -0.46 -8.24 -21.74
CA LEU A 4 0.02 -8.98 -20.56
C LEU A 4 -0.43 -8.31 -19.26
N ILE A 5 -0.44 -6.98 -19.23
CA ILE A 5 -0.90 -6.20 -18.08
C ILE A 5 -2.41 -6.37 -17.92
N GLU A 6 -3.15 -6.36 -19.03
CA GLU A 6 -4.60 -6.61 -19.04
C GLU A 6 -4.94 -8.02 -18.56
N ILE A 7 -4.24 -9.04 -19.04
CA ILE A 7 -4.43 -10.43 -18.60
C ILE A 7 -4.13 -10.58 -17.11
N LEU A 8 -3.09 -9.90 -16.61
CA LEU A 8 -2.72 -9.95 -15.19
C LEU A 8 -3.78 -9.27 -14.31
N PHE A 9 -4.20 -8.05 -14.65
CA PHE A 9 -5.20 -7.32 -13.88
C PHE A 9 -6.64 -7.84 -14.07
N ASP A 10 -6.93 -8.59 -15.13
CA ASP A 10 -8.22 -9.27 -15.29
C ASP A 10 -8.26 -10.63 -14.57
N SER A 11 -7.12 -11.10 -14.05
CA SER A 11 -7.03 -12.38 -13.35
C SER A 11 -7.61 -12.32 -11.93
N ARG A 12 -8.54 -13.24 -11.65
CA ARG A 12 -9.05 -13.48 -10.29
C ARG A 12 -8.00 -14.07 -9.34
N VAL A 13 -6.99 -14.74 -9.88
CA VAL A 13 -5.88 -15.27 -9.08
C VAL A 13 -5.02 -14.11 -8.58
N PHE A 14 -4.69 -13.17 -9.48
CA PHE A 14 -3.98 -11.95 -9.12
C PHE A 14 -4.72 -11.17 -8.03
N MET A 15 -6.04 -11.03 -8.16
CA MET A 15 -6.88 -10.38 -7.14
C MET A 15 -6.74 -10.99 -5.74
N LYS A 16 -6.76 -12.32 -5.64
CA LYS A 16 -6.61 -13.01 -4.36
C LYS A 16 -5.22 -12.81 -3.78
N VAL A 17 -4.19 -12.90 -4.62
CA VAL A 17 -2.79 -12.71 -4.19
C VAL A 17 -2.57 -11.27 -3.71
N ASP A 18 -3.05 -10.28 -4.46
CA ASP A 18 -2.90 -8.87 -4.13
C ASP A 18 -3.67 -8.49 -2.85
N ALA A 19 -4.85 -9.08 -2.65
CA ALA A 19 -5.60 -8.94 -1.40
C ALA A 19 -4.86 -9.57 -0.20
N VAL A 20 -4.27 -10.76 -0.37
CA VAL A 20 -3.48 -11.41 0.69
C VAL A 20 -2.24 -10.57 1.03
N ILE A 21 -1.54 -10.03 0.03
CA ILE A 21 -0.41 -9.12 0.24
C ILE A 21 -0.85 -7.90 1.06
N GLY A 22 -1.97 -7.28 0.69
CA GLY A 22 -2.52 -6.14 1.44
C GLY A 22 -2.84 -6.47 2.88
N PHE A 23 -3.42 -7.65 3.12
CA PHE A 23 -3.74 -8.10 4.48
C PHE A 23 -2.47 -8.36 5.32
N VAL A 24 -1.42 -8.91 4.69
CA VAL A 24 -0.13 -9.12 5.34
C VAL A 24 0.53 -7.78 5.68
N LEU A 25 0.59 -6.84 4.74
CA LEU A 25 1.15 -5.50 4.97
C LEU A 25 0.40 -4.77 6.09
N PHE A 26 -0.93 -4.83 6.07
CA PHE A 26 -1.74 -4.23 7.13
C PHE A 26 -1.48 -4.88 8.49
N GLY A 27 -1.33 -6.20 8.54
CA GLY A 27 -0.94 -6.93 9.74
C GLY A 27 0.43 -6.52 10.27
N VAL A 28 1.41 -6.31 9.38
CA VAL A 28 2.74 -5.80 9.73
C VAL A 28 2.67 -4.40 10.31
N PHE A 29 1.89 -3.51 9.68
CA PHE A 29 1.68 -2.15 10.18
C PHE A 29 1.05 -2.14 11.58
N ILE A 30 0.01 -2.95 11.81
CA ILE A 30 -0.61 -3.11 13.13
C ILE A 30 0.40 -3.66 14.14
N TYR A 31 1.20 -4.65 13.74
CA TYR A 31 2.24 -5.20 14.60
C TYR A 31 3.27 -4.13 15.01
N PHE A 32 3.71 -3.27 14.09
CA PHE A 32 4.59 -2.14 14.41
C PHE A 32 3.94 -1.14 15.37
N TYR A 33 2.64 -0.87 15.21
CA TYR A 33 1.90 0.01 16.13
C TYR A 33 1.86 -0.54 17.56
N PHE A 34 1.57 -1.84 17.75
CA PHE A 34 1.44 -2.44 19.09
C PHE A 34 2.75 -2.99 19.67
N SER A 35 3.80 -3.09 18.86
CA SER A 35 5.13 -3.51 19.30
C SER A 35 5.62 -2.64 20.46
N LYS A 36 6.48 -3.21 21.32
CA LYS A 36 7.15 -2.44 22.39
C LYS A 36 7.83 -1.19 21.83
N GLU A 37 8.39 -1.33 20.63
CA GLU A 37 9.04 -0.25 19.89
C GLU A 37 8.05 0.86 19.50
N GLY A 38 6.79 0.55 19.16
CA GLY A 38 5.76 1.54 18.85
C GLY A 38 5.15 2.23 20.07
N ARG A 39 5.33 1.68 21.27
CA ARG A 39 4.78 2.21 22.53
C ARG A 39 5.68 3.22 23.23
N ASP A 40 6.99 3.15 23.00
CA ASP A 40 7.93 4.14 23.52
C ASP A 40 7.72 5.51 22.85
N GLU A 41 7.86 6.62 23.59
CA GLU A 41 7.67 7.97 23.05
C GLU A 41 8.51 8.23 21.79
N ARG A 42 9.74 7.69 21.78
CA ARG A 42 10.65 7.78 20.65
C ARG A 42 10.13 7.02 19.43
N GLY A 43 9.57 5.83 19.62
CA GLY A 43 9.03 5.02 18.54
C GLY A 43 7.64 5.46 18.07
N ARG A 44 6.83 6.08 18.93
CA ARG A 44 5.62 6.81 18.53
C ARG A 44 5.95 7.95 17.57
N GLY A 45 7.04 8.68 17.83
CA GLY A 45 7.55 9.71 16.91
C GLY A 45 8.03 9.16 15.57
N ILE A 46 8.68 7.99 15.57
CA ILE A 46 9.10 7.29 14.34
C ILE A 46 7.89 6.85 13.53
N LEU A 47 6.89 6.24 14.19
CA LEU A 47 5.67 5.77 13.55
C LEU A 47 4.87 6.93 12.95
N ALA A 48 4.73 8.04 13.68
CA ALA A 48 4.06 9.25 13.18
C ALA A 48 4.74 9.79 11.91
N THR A 49 6.08 9.79 11.89
CA THR A 49 6.85 10.23 10.72
C THR A 49 6.67 9.28 9.54
N ALA A 50 6.68 7.97 9.78
CA ALA A 50 6.42 6.95 8.75
C ALA A 50 5.01 7.09 8.15
N THR A 51 4.00 7.33 8.99
CA THR A 51 2.63 7.58 8.52
C THR A 51 2.50 8.88 7.73
N LEU A 52 3.25 9.93 8.07
CA LEU A 52 3.29 11.17 7.27
C LEU A 52 3.87 10.93 5.87
N VAL A 53 4.91 10.10 5.76
CA VAL A 53 5.46 9.71 4.45
C VAL A 53 4.41 8.95 3.63
N SER A 54 3.71 7.99 4.24
CA SER A 54 2.63 7.26 3.57
C SER A 54 1.47 8.17 3.14
N TYR A 55 1.14 9.20 3.93
CA TYR A 55 0.15 10.20 3.55
C TYR A 55 0.57 11.03 2.33
N PHE A 56 1.85 11.35 2.22
CA PHE A 56 2.39 12.01 1.02
C PHE A 56 2.31 11.10 -0.22
N VAL A 57 2.61 9.81 -0.06
CA VAL A 57 2.44 8.82 -1.13
C VAL A 57 0.97 8.68 -1.53
N LEU A 58 0.03 8.67 -0.58
CA LEU A 58 -1.41 8.70 -0.85
C LEU A 58 -1.80 9.93 -1.67
N PHE A 59 -1.29 11.11 -1.33
CA PHE A 59 -1.56 12.33 -2.10
C PHE A 59 -1.13 12.17 -3.57
N ILE A 60 0.07 11.66 -3.82
CA ILE A 60 0.56 11.41 -5.18
C ILE A 60 -0.31 10.35 -5.87
N ALA A 61 -0.60 9.23 -5.20
CA ALA A 61 -1.38 8.13 -5.74
C ALA A 61 -2.78 8.60 -6.16
N LEU A 62 -3.48 9.38 -5.33
CA LEU A 62 -4.81 9.89 -5.64
C LEU A 62 -4.84 10.93 -6.76
N ASN A 63 -3.74 11.64 -7.02
CA ASN A 63 -3.66 12.55 -8.16
C ASN A 63 -3.36 11.80 -9.47
N ILE A 64 -2.68 10.65 -9.40
CA ILE A 64 -2.30 9.85 -10.58
C ILE A 64 -3.39 8.83 -10.95
N PHE A 65 -3.98 8.17 -9.95
CA PHE A 65 -4.93 7.07 -10.15
C PHE A 65 -6.13 7.41 -11.05
N PRO A 66 -6.76 8.61 -10.98
CA PRO A 66 -7.90 8.96 -11.80
C PRO A 66 -7.63 8.93 -13.31
N TYR A 67 -6.40 9.18 -13.75
CA TYR A 67 -6.03 9.12 -15.17
C TYR A 67 -6.18 7.70 -15.76
N PHE A 68 -6.15 6.67 -14.91
CA PHE A 68 -6.27 5.26 -15.31
C PHE A 68 -7.69 4.71 -15.12
N LEU A 69 -8.61 5.45 -14.49
CA LEU A 69 -9.97 4.99 -14.19
C LEU A 69 -10.76 4.61 -15.44
N SER A 70 -10.65 5.37 -16.52
CA SER A 70 -11.37 5.09 -17.78
C SER A 70 -11.05 3.70 -18.34
N TRP A 71 -9.80 3.27 -18.23
CA TRP A 71 -9.34 1.95 -18.65
C TRP A 71 -9.65 0.86 -17.62
N MET A 72 -9.56 1.17 -16.33
CA MET A 72 -9.87 0.22 -15.25
C MET A 72 -11.36 -0.11 -15.15
N MET A 73 -12.25 0.86 -15.40
CA MET A 73 -13.71 0.65 -15.33
C MET A 73 -14.26 -0.23 -16.46
N LEU A 74 -13.46 -0.56 -17.49
CA LEU A 74 -13.86 -1.50 -18.54
C LEU A 74 -14.11 -2.92 -18.01
N ASN A 75 -13.49 -3.29 -16.88
CA ASN A 75 -13.70 -4.57 -16.21
C ASN A 75 -13.66 -4.38 -14.70
N ILE A 76 -14.69 -4.84 -14.00
CA ILE A 76 -14.78 -4.71 -12.53
C ILE A 76 -13.61 -5.39 -11.81
N ILE A 77 -13.07 -6.50 -12.34
CA ILE A 77 -11.93 -7.20 -11.74
C ILE A 77 -10.66 -6.34 -11.84
N ARG A 78 -10.47 -5.68 -12.98
CA ARG A 78 -9.36 -4.75 -13.23
C ARG A 78 -9.41 -3.56 -12.28
N LEU A 79 -10.59 -2.99 -12.08
CA LEU A 79 -10.81 -1.89 -11.14
C LEU A 79 -10.47 -2.30 -9.71
N VAL A 80 -10.95 -3.46 -9.26
CA VAL A 80 -10.68 -3.97 -7.91
C VAL A 80 -9.18 -4.21 -7.71
N ASN A 81 -8.52 -4.82 -8.69
CA ASN A 81 -7.07 -5.03 -8.64
C ASN A 81 -6.30 -3.72 -8.65
N GLY A 82 -6.72 -2.74 -9.44
CA GLY A 82 -6.13 -1.40 -9.45
C GLY A 82 -6.21 -0.70 -8.10
N LEU A 83 -7.38 -0.76 -7.46
CA LEU A 83 -7.60 -0.18 -6.13
C LEU A 83 -6.78 -0.90 -5.05
N GLN A 84 -6.77 -2.24 -5.06
CA GLN A 84 -6.01 -3.04 -4.12
C GLN A 84 -4.50 -2.79 -4.27
N PHE A 85 -4.01 -2.67 -5.51
CA PHE A 85 -2.61 -2.38 -5.79
C PHE A 85 -2.20 -0.99 -5.26
N MET A 86 -3.05 0.03 -5.43
CA MET A 86 -2.79 1.36 -4.84
C MET A 86 -2.74 1.30 -3.31
N TYR A 87 -3.69 0.59 -2.69
CA TYR A 87 -3.71 0.40 -1.25
C TYR A 87 -2.42 -0.27 -0.74
N ASN A 88 -1.96 -1.30 -1.45
CA ASN A 88 -0.74 -2.02 -1.12
C ASN A 88 0.50 -1.12 -1.22
N ILE A 89 0.59 -0.24 -2.22
CA ILE A 89 1.70 0.73 -2.34
C ILE A 89 1.72 1.68 -1.13
N ILE A 90 0.56 2.19 -0.72
CA ILE A 90 0.45 3.13 0.40
C ILE A 90 0.90 2.46 1.70
N LEU A 91 0.42 1.23 1.98
CA LEU A 91 0.85 0.47 3.17
C LEU A 91 2.34 0.14 3.13
N LEU A 92 2.82 -0.36 1.99
CA LEU A 92 4.24 -0.69 1.83
C LEU A 92 5.13 0.52 2.07
N SER A 93 4.72 1.71 1.62
CA SER A 93 5.46 2.94 1.88
C SER A 93 5.55 3.28 3.37
N ALA A 94 4.49 3.00 4.16
CA ALA A 94 4.49 3.19 5.60
C ALA A 94 5.45 2.22 6.29
N ASP A 95 5.38 0.93 5.92
CA ASP A 95 6.21 -0.12 6.51
C ASP A 95 7.71 0.09 6.20
N ILE A 96 8.03 0.43 4.94
CA ILE A 96 9.41 0.74 4.53
C ILE A 96 9.91 1.98 5.26
N ALA A 97 9.12 3.06 5.33
CA ALA A 97 9.51 4.27 6.02
C ALA A 97 9.77 4.00 7.51
N PHE A 98 8.92 3.20 8.15
CA PHE A 98 9.11 2.79 9.55
C PHE A 98 10.42 2.01 9.73
N LEU A 99 10.69 1.02 8.90
CA LEU A 99 11.91 0.21 8.95
C LEU A 99 13.18 1.05 8.73
N ILE A 100 13.15 1.99 7.79
CA ILE A 100 14.28 2.91 7.53
C ILE A 100 14.51 3.83 8.73
N LEU A 101 13.45 4.49 9.22
CA LEU A 101 13.57 5.45 10.32
C LEU A 101 14.00 4.77 11.63
N LYS A 102 13.56 3.53 11.86
CA LYS A 102 14.04 2.68 12.95
C LYS A 102 15.55 2.41 12.89
N LYS A 103 16.12 2.31 11.69
CA LYS A 103 17.56 2.06 11.54
C LYS A 103 18.40 3.32 11.74
N ILE A 104 17.81 4.49 11.52
CA ILE A 104 18.50 5.79 11.59
C ILE A 104 18.42 6.41 12.98
N ARG A 105 17.31 6.23 13.72
CA ARG A 105 17.07 6.83 15.03
C ARG A 105 17.14 5.80 16.14
#